data_AF-A0A7J5EVM4-F1
#
_entry.id   AF-A0A7J5EVM4-F1
#
_cell.length_a   1.000
_cell.length_b   1.000
_cell.length_c   1.000
_cell.angle_alpha   90.00
_cell.angle_beta   90.00
_cell.angle_gamma   90.00
#
_symmetry.space_group_name_H-M   'P 1'
#
loop_
_entity.id
_entity.type
_entity.pdbx_description
1 polymer ?
#
loop_
_entity_poly.entity_id
_entity_poly.type
_entity_poly.pdbx_seq_one_letter_code
_entity_poly.pdbx_strand_id
1 'polypeptide(L)'
;VVTGPVVDERARPLPATFLRTAPPGVDWTSVAARERRSPVAWIHELDVPLLVLQGGSDRSTPPDGALDLARALEQAGAVYELWIAAGGDHTLGRQHRDARLARTIDWFQHPRTRPLARVLERAIDEGGVALARKRYAQARKAGAGRIDFGERDVNTLGYILLGQGRTAHAIAVFEINTQAHPRSANVWDSLGEAHALAGDKVRAIRSYRKALALDPASASAKAALQRLGVEP
;
A
#
# COMPACT_ATOMS: atom_id res chain seq x y z
N VAL A 1 -10.41 -1.11 -20.46
CA VAL A 1 -11.59 -1.88 -20.01
C VAL A 1 -11.39 -3.32 -20.46
N VAL A 2 -10.93 -4.18 -19.55
CA VAL A 2 -11.12 -5.64 -19.61
C VAL A 2 -11.67 -5.98 -18.23
N THR A 3 -13.00 -5.96 -18.12
CA THR A 3 -13.75 -6.14 -16.88
C THR A 3 -14.46 -7.48 -16.97
N GLY A 4 -13.72 -8.55 -16.73
CA GLY A 4 -14.25 -9.91 -16.63
C GLY A 4 -13.14 -10.85 -16.15
N PRO A 5 -13.47 -11.91 -15.38
CA PRO A 5 -12.48 -12.93 -15.03
C PRO A 5 -11.89 -13.49 -16.32
N VAL A 6 -10.55 -13.65 -16.34
CA VAL A 6 -9.88 -14.39 -17.42
C VAL A 6 -10.34 -15.84 -17.25
N VAL A 7 -11.31 -16.25 -18.08
CA VAL A 7 -11.77 -17.63 -18.14
C VAL A 7 -10.63 -18.44 -18.75
N ASP A 8 -9.85 -19.11 -17.91
CA ASP A 8 -8.91 -20.13 -18.39
C ASP A 8 -9.73 -21.35 -18.82
N GLU A 9 -10.15 -21.35 -20.09
CA GLU A 9 -10.81 -22.47 -20.78
C GLU A 9 -9.87 -23.68 -20.96
N ARG A 10 -8.58 -23.56 -20.61
CA ARG A 10 -7.57 -24.64 -20.73
C ARG A 10 -7.40 -25.44 -19.45
N ALA A 11 -8.26 -25.22 -18.46
CA ALA A 11 -8.25 -25.94 -17.19
C ALA A 11 -8.39 -27.45 -17.43
N ARG A 12 -7.30 -28.20 -17.21
CA ARG A 12 -7.36 -29.66 -17.27
C ARG A 12 -8.28 -30.17 -16.16
N PRO A 13 -9.13 -31.18 -16.42
CA PRO A 13 -9.95 -31.78 -15.38
C PRO A 13 -9.07 -32.29 -14.24
N LEU A 14 -9.51 -32.05 -13.00
CA LEU A 14 -8.75 -32.46 -11.81
C LEU A 14 -8.64 -34.00 -11.75
N PRO A 15 -7.49 -34.55 -11.32
CA PRO A 15 -7.32 -35.98 -11.17
C PRO A 15 -8.37 -36.57 -10.21
N ALA A 16 -8.92 -37.74 -10.55
CA ALA A 16 -9.87 -38.45 -9.68
C ALA A 16 -9.30 -38.73 -8.27
N THR A 17 -7.98 -38.92 -8.17
CA THR A 17 -7.26 -39.06 -6.90
C THR A 17 -7.36 -37.83 -6.02
N PHE A 18 -7.26 -36.64 -6.61
CA PHE A 18 -7.43 -35.37 -5.90
C PHE A 18 -8.87 -35.18 -5.42
N LEU A 19 -9.86 -35.47 -6.29
CA LEU A 19 -11.28 -35.35 -5.95
C LEU A 19 -11.69 -36.26 -4.78
N ARG A 20 -11.04 -37.42 -4.63
CA ARG A 20 -11.28 -38.34 -3.51
C ARG A 20 -10.74 -37.83 -2.17
N THR A 21 -9.70 -37.00 -2.19
CA THR A 21 -9.10 -36.40 -0.99
C THR A 21 -9.51 -34.95 -0.79
N ALA A 22 -10.38 -34.43 -1.66
CA ALA A 22 -10.82 -33.06 -1.61
C ALA A 22 -11.67 -32.81 -0.35
N PRO A 23 -11.54 -31.63 0.29
CA PRO A 23 -12.36 -31.25 1.42
C PRO A 23 -13.87 -31.41 1.08
N PRO A 24 -14.65 -32.11 1.91
CA PRO A 24 -16.07 -32.29 1.66
C PRO A 24 -16.82 -30.95 1.70
N GLY A 25 -17.88 -30.82 0.89
CA GLY A 25 -18.69 -29.59 0.82
C GLY A 25 -18.11 -28.48 -0.06
N VAL A 26 -16.95 -28.70 -0.69
CA VAL A 26 -16.37 -27.77 -1.68
C VAL A 26 -16.52 -28.36 -3.07
N ASP A 27 -17.14 -27.62 -3.99
CA ASP A 27 -17.17 -28.00 -5.39
C ASP A 27 -15.83 -27.69 -6.06
N TRP A 28 -15.12 -28.73 -6.49
CA TRP A 28 -13.83 -28.61 -7.16
C TRP A 28 -13.91 -28.63 -8.68
N THR A 29 -15.09 -28.89 -9.23
CA THR A 29 -15.27 -29.18 -10.66
C THR A 29 -15.87 -28.02 -11.44
N SER A 30 -16.67 -27.15 -10.81
CA SER A 30 -17.22 -25.98 -11.51
C SER A 30 -16.25 -24.80 -11.61
N VAL A 31 -16.35 -24.09 -12.73
CA VAL A 31 -15.64 -22.83 -12.99
C VAL A 31 -15.96 -21.79 -11.91
N ALA A 32 -17.24 -21.62 -11.57
CA ALA A 32 -17.68 -20.67 -10.55
C ALA A 32 -17.06 -20.96 -9.17
N ALA A 33 -16.92 -22.24 -8.80
CA ALA A 33 -16.26 -22.60 -7.55
C ALA A 33 -14.74 -22.40 -7.61
N ARG A 34 -14.10 -22.59 -8.76
CA ARG A 34 -12.68 -22.27 -8.97
C ARG A 34 -12.43 -20.76 -8.85
N GLU A 35 -13.27 -19.94 -9.47
CA GLU A 35 -13.18 -18.47 -9.39
C GLU A 35 -13.30 -17.97 -7.96
N ARG A 36 -14.29 -18.46 -7.20
CA ARG A 36 -14.46 -18.11 -5.78
C ARG A 36 -13.24 -18.42 -4.91
N ARG A 37 -12.38 -19.36 -5.34
CA ARG A 37 -11.19 -19.80 -4.59
C ARG A 37 -9.88 -19.29 -5.18
N SER A 38 -9.95 -18.54 -6.29
CA SER A 38 -8.78 -17.93 -6.90
C SER A 38 -8.50 -16.58 -6.22
N PRO A 39 -7.32 -16.37 -5.60
CA PRO A 39 -6.98 -15.08 -5.01
C PRO A 39 -7.01 -13.92 -6.01
N VAL A 40 -6.94 -14.20 -7.32
CA VAL A 40 -7.13 -13.20 -8.37
C VAL A 40 -8.53 -12.56 -8.30
N ALA A 41 -9.56 -13.32 -7.95
CA ALA A 41 -10.95 -12.84 -7.91
C ALA A 41 -11.24 -11.96 -6.68
N TRP A 42 -10.53 -12.19 -5.58
CA TRP A 42 -10.68 -11.46 -4.31
C TRP A 42 -9.38 -10.73 -3.91
N ILE A 43 -8.64 -10.27 -4.91
CA ILE A 43 -7.32 -9.62 -4.74
C ILE A 43 -7.37 -8.40 -3.81
N HIS A 44 -8.51 -7.72 -3.78
CA HIS A 44 -8.77 -6.54 -2.97
C HIS A 44 -8.94 -6.87 -1.47
N GLU A 45 -9.18 -8.14 -1.13
CA GLU A 45 -9.24 -8.63 0.25
C GLU A 45 -7.86 -8.95 0.81
N LEU A 46 -6.83 -9.09 -0.05
CA LEU A 46 -5.47 -9.35 0.38
C LEU A 46 -4.79 -8.08 0.91
N ASP A 47 -4.64 -8.03 2.23
CA ASP A 47 -4.05 -6.90 2.95
C ASP A 47 -2.62 -7.15 3.45
N VAL A 48 -2.07 -8.33 3.16
CA VAL A 48 -0.70 -8.76 3.50
C VAL A 48 0.22 -8.63 2.29
N PRO A 49 1.51 -8.34 2.50
CA PRO A 49 2.51 -8.52 1.46
C PRO A 49 2.61 -10.00 1.05
N LEU A 50 2.82 -10.29 -0.23
CA LEU A 50 2.89 -11.67 -0.74
C LEU A 50 4.20 -11.99 -1.45
N LEU A 51 4.82 -13.10 -1.05
CA LEU A 51 5.91 -13.73 -1.81
C LEU A 51 5.34 -14.87 -2.65
N VAL A 52 5.49 -14.78 -3.96
CA VAL A 52 5.06 -15.80 -4.92
C VAL A 52 6.30 -16.48 -5.51
N LEU A 53 6.42 -17.79 -5.28
CA LEU A 53 7.54 -18.62 -5.75
C LEU A 53 6.99 -19.66 -6.73
N GLN A 54 7.48 -19.69 -7.97
CA GLN A 54 6.94 -20.56 -9.01
C GLN A 54 8.05 -21.15 -9.90
N GLY A 55 7.91 -22.41 -10.27
CA GLY A 55 8.78 -23.07 -11.25
C GLY A 55 8.44 -22.63 -12.68
N GLY A 56 9.45 -22.19 -13.44
CA GLY A 56 9.27 -21.73 -14.82
C GLY A 56 9.04 -22.85 -15.84
N SER A 57 9.36 -24.10 -15.48
CA SER A 57 9.13 -25.30 -16.31
C SER A 57 8.16 -26.29 -15.64
N ASP A 58 7.39 -25.83 -14.66
CA ASP A 58 6.39 -26.64 -13.97
C ASP A 58 5.26 -27.03 -14.94
N ARG A 59 5.19 -28.31 -15.29
CA ARG A 59 4.17 -28.85 -16.19
C ARG A 59 2.85 -29.16 -15.47
N SER A 60 2.88 -29.27 -14.15
CA SER A 60 1.69 -29.52 -13.32
C SER A 60 0.92 -28.23 -13.10
N THR A 61 1.65 -27.14 -12.82
CA THR A 61 1.10 -25.79 -12.65
C THR A 61 1.95 -24.81 -13.47
N PRO A 62 1.59 -24.55 -14.75
CA PRO A 62 2.32 -23.60 -15.59
C PRO A 62 2.42 -22.21 -14.94
N PRO A 63 3.50 -21.45 -15.21
CA PRO A 63 3.76 -20.17 -14.53
C PRO A 63 2.73 -19.08 -14.88
N ASP A 64 1.89 -19.29 -15.89
CA ASP A 64 0.84 -18.35 -16.32
C ASP A 64 -0.05 -17.89 -15.16
N GLY A 65 -0.48 -18.82 -14.28
CA GLY A 65 -1.31 -18.48 -13.13
C GLY A 65 -0.61 -17.57 -12.11
N ALA A 66 0.70 -17.77 -11.90
CA ALA A 66 1.50 -16.91 -11.02
C ALA A 66 1.72 -15.52 -11.64
N LEU A 67 1.88 -15.45 -12.97
CA LEU A 67 1.98 -14.19 -13.70
C LEU A 67 0.67 -13.41 -13.68
N ASP A 68 -0.47 -14.09 -13.82
CA ASP A 68 -1.79 -13.47 -13.73
C ASP A 68 -2.07 -12.95 -12.32
N LEU A 69 -1.70 -13.71 -11.28
CA LEU A 69 -1.76 -13.22 -9.90
C LEU A 69 -0.88 -11.98 -9.70
N ALA A 70 0.36 -11.98 -10.21
CA ALA A 70 1.25 -10.84 -10.09
C ALA A 70 0.68 -9.58 -10.78
N ARG A 71 0.11 -9.72 -11.98
CA ARG A 71 -0.57 -8.61 -12.66
C ARG A 71 -1.76 -8.07 -11.85
N ALA A 72 -2.55 -8.96 -11.26
CA ALA A 72 -3.67 -8.57 -10.41
C ALA A 72 -3.19 -7.85 -9.14
N LEU A 73 -2.12 -8.33 -8.50
CA LEU A 73 -1.50 -7.68 -7.34
C LEU A 73 -0.97 -6.29 -7.70
N GLU A 74 -0.29 -6.15 -8.84
CA GLU A 74 0.22 -4.87 -9.33
C GLU A 74 -0.91 -3.87 -9.60
N GLN A 75 -1.97 -4.28 -10.31
CA GLN A 75 -3.15 -3.44 -10.56
C GLN A 75 -3.84 -3.04 -9.25
N ALA A 76 -3.90 -3.97 -8.29
CA ALA A 76 -4.43 -3.71 -6.96
C ALA A 76 -3.50 -2.86 -6.10
N GLY A 77 -2.26 -2.57 -6.52
CA GLY A 77 -1.24 -1.88 -5.73
C GLY A 77 -0.90 -2.62 -4.43
N ALA A 78 -1.02 -3.95 -4.45
CA ALA A 78 -0.59 -4.81 -3.36
C ALA A 78 0.94 -4.90 -3.35
N VAL A 79 1.51 -5.11 -2.17
CA VAL A 79 2.97 -5.28 -2.03
C VAL A 79 3.28 -6.74 -2.27
N TYR A 80 4.13 -7.05 -3.25
CA TYR A 80 4.46 -8.43 -3.57
C TYR A 80 5.87 -8.58 -4.16
N GLU A 81 6.37 -9.81 -4.14
CA GLU A 81 7.50 -10.26 -4.95
C GLU A 81 7.08 -11.51 -5.72
N LEU A 82 7.42 -11.57 -7.00
CA LEU A 82 7.29 -12.76 -7.83
C LEU A 82 8.68 -13.25 -8.22
N TRP A 83 8.97 -14.51 -7.93
CA TRP A 83 10.14 -15.20 -8.46
C TRP A 83 9.73 -16.42 -9.30
N ILE A 84 10.01 -16.33 -10.60
CA ILE A 84 9.94 -17.47 -11.52
C ILE A 84 11.32 -18.11 -11.64
N ALA A 85 11.46 -19.31 -11.13
CA ALA A 85 12.69 -20.08 -11.20
C ALA A 85 12.84 -20.71 -12.60
N ALA A 86 13.73 -20.16 -13.44
CA ALA A 86 13.99 -20.71 -14.77
C ALA A 86 14.38 -22.20 -14.69
N GLY A 87 13.74 -23.04 -15.49
CA GLY A 87 13.93 -24.51 -15.46
C GLY A 87 13.33 -25.22 -14.25
N GLY A 88 12.77 -24.49 -13.27
CA GLY A 88 12.25 -25.04 -12.02
C GLY A 88 10.95 -25.81 -12.21
N ASP A 89 10.80 -26.89 -11.46
CA ASP A 89 9.59 -27.71 -11.38
C ASP A 89 8.64 -27.25 -10.26
N HIS A 90 7.54 -27.97 -10.07
CA HIS A 90 6.55 -27.69 -9.02
C HIS A 90 7.14 -27.66 -7.61
N THR A 91 8.18 -28.45 -7.36
CA THR A 91 8.76 -28.58 -6.01
C THR A 91 9.79 -27.51 -5.71
N LEU A 92 10.30 -26.83 -6.75
CA LEU A 92 11.49 -25.98 -6.68
C LEU A 92 12.61 -26.73 -5.95
N GLY A 93 12.88 -27.94 -6.45
CA GLY A 93 13.70 -28.96 -5.79
C GLY A 93 15.19 -28.62 -5.67
N ARG A 94 16.05 -29.64 -5.62
CA ARG A 94 17.48 -29.48 -5.29
C ARG A 94 18.20 -28.36 -6.04
N GLN A 95 17.94 -28.20 -7.34
CA GLN A 95 18.58 -27.16 -8.17
C GLN A 95 18.23 -25.73 -7.71
N HIS A 96 17.04 -25.51 -7.16
CA HIS A 96 16.53 -24.18 -6.81
C HIS A 96 16.38 -23.99 -5.29
N ARG A 97 16.67 -25.02 -4.50
CA ARG A 97 16.49 -25.02 -3.04
C ARG A 97 17.12 -23.82 -2.36
N ASP A 98 18.40 -23.55 -2.63
CA ASP A 98 19.14 -22.51 -1.93
C ASP A 98 18.66 -21.12 -2.32
N ALA A 99 18.42 -20.89 -3.61
CA ALA A 99 17.84 -19.63 -4.09
C ALA A 99 16.43 -19.38 -3.54
N ARG A 100 15.59 -20.43 -3.48
CA ARG A 100 14.26 -20.38 -2.86
C ARG A 100 14.35 -20.02 -1.38
N LEU A 101 15.22 -20.71 -0.63
CA LEU A 101 15.41 -20.47 0.81
C LEU A 101 15.95 -19.06 1.09
N ALA A 102 16.95 -18.62 0.34
CA ALA A 102 17.51 -17.28 0.49
C ALA A 102 16.45 -16.19 0.30
N ARG A 103 15.60 -16.30 -0.72
CA ARG A 103 14.48 -15.36 -0.92
C ARG A 103 13.42 -15.44 0.16
N THR A 104 13.04 -16.64 0.61
CA THR A 104 12.11 -16.79 1.72
C THR A 104 12.66 -16.11 2.98
N ILE A 105 13.94 -16.32 3.29
CA ILE A 105 14.59 -15.68 4.44
C ILE A 105 14.64 -14.17 4.27
N ASP A 106 15.11 -13.67 3.12
CA ASP A 106 15.15 -12.23 2.81
C ASP A 106 13.77 -11.57 3.00
N TRP A 107 12.72 -12.20 2.48
CA TRP A 107 11.36 -11.72 2.57
C TRP A 107 10.89 -11.50 4.01
N PHE A 108 11.23 -12.43 4.92
CA PHE A 108 10.87 -12.30 6.33
C PHE A 108 11.82 -11.39 7.11
N GLN A 109 13.06 -11.21 6.65
CA GLN A 109 14.03 -10.31 7.28
C GLN A 109 13.83 -8.83 6.87
N HIS A 110 13.18 -8.58 5.73
CA HIS A 110 12.96 -7.24 5.20
C HIS A 110 11.46 -6.93 5.06
N PRO A 111 10.81 -6.39 6.11
CA PRO A 111 9.37 -6.10 6.11
C PRO A 111 8.97 -5.26 4.90
N ARG A 112 8.01 -5.77 4.14
CA ARG A 112 7.45 -5.09 2.98
C ARG A 112 6.23 -4.29 3.44
N THR A 113 6.45 -3.09 3.95
CA THR A 113 5.37 -2.22 4.45
C THR A 113 4.66 -1.51 3.31
N ARG A 114 3.39 -1.16 3.51
CA ARG A 114 2.64 -0.29 2.59
C ARG A 114 2.80 1.17 3.02
N PRO A 115 3.23 2.10 2.16
CA PRO A 115 3.32 3.51 2.52
C PRO A 115 1.96 4.09 2.93
N LEU A 116 1.92 4.79 4.06
CA LEU A 116 0.71 5.46 4.55
C LEU A 116 0.19 6.45 3.51
N ALA A 117 1.08 7.15 2.80
CA ALA A 117 0.71 8.06 1.71
C ALA A 117 -0.22 7.37 0.69
N ARG A 118 0.10 6.15 0.25
CA ARG A 118 -0.73 5.41 -0.71
C ARG A 118 -2.09 5.01 -0.12
N VAL A 119 -2.13 4.67 1.17
CA VAL A 119 -3.39 4.38 1.89
C VAL A 119 -4.28 5.61 1.95
N LEU A 120 -3.70 6.78 2.23
CA LEU A 120 -4.42 8.04 2.31
C LEU A 120 -4.91 8.48 0.93
N GLU A 121 -4.05 8.47 -0.09
CA GLU A 121 -4.39 8.85 -1.46
C GLU A 121 -5.64 8.09 -1.96
N ARG A 122 -5.63 6.75 -1.89
CA ARG A 122 -6.79 5.93 -2.30
C ARG A 122 -8.04 6.25 -1.51
N ALA A 123 -7.91 6.41 -0.19
CA ALA A 123 -9.05 6.73 0.66
C ALA A 123 -9.68 8.08 0.31
N ILE A 124 -8.84 9.06 -0.06
CA ILE A 124 -9.29 10.38 -0.50
C ILE A 124 -10.01 10.26 -1.85
N ASP A 125 -9.47 9.49 -2.79
CA ASP A 125 -10.09 9.32 -4.11
C ASP A 125 -11.40 8.52 -4.06
N GLU A 126 -11.50 7.54 -3.14
CA GLU A 126 -12.70 6.71 -2.94
C GLU A 126 -13.81 7.42 -2.15
N GLY A 127 -13.44 8.20 -1.13
CA GLY A 127 -14.42 8.70 -0.14
C GLY A 127 -13.98 9.96 0.62
N GLY A 128 -13.00 10.68 0.10
CA GLY A 128 -12.54 11.96 0.64
C GLY A 128 -11.89 11.89 2.03
N VAL A 129 -11.86 13.04 2.68
CA VAL A 129 -11.18 13.23 3.98
C VAL A 129 -11.70 12.30 5.07
N ALA A 130 -13.02 12.05 5.12
CA ALA A 130 -13.63 11.21 6.15
C ALA A 130 -13.11 9.76 6.07
N LEU A 131 -13.05 9.20 4.85
CA LEU A 131 -12.50 7.86 4.65
C LEU A 131 -10.99 7.84 4.92
N ALA A 132 -10.24 8.86 4.52
CA ALA A 132 -8.81 8.96 4.80
C ALA A 132 -8.48 8.90 6.30
N ARG A 133 -9.23 9.64 7.13
CA ARG A 133 -9.06 9.59 8.60
C ARG A 133 -9.42 8.22 9.17
N LYS A 134 -10.49 7.59 8.67
CA LYS A 134 -10.87 6.23 9.06
C LYS A 134 -9.76 5.22 8.72
N ARG A 135 -9.20 5.30 7.51
CA ARG A 135 -8.10 4.42 7.06
C ARG A 135 -6.82 4.67 7.84
N TYR A 136 -6.50 5.91 8.21
CA TYR A 136 -5.39 6.21 9.09
C TYR A 136 -5.57 5.58 10.49
N ALA A 137 -6.76 5.66 11.09
CA ALA A 137 -7.04 5.03 12.36
C ALA A 137 -6.89 3.49 12.30
N GLN A 138 -7.29 2.86 11.19
CA GLN A 138 -7.08 1.44 10.93
C GLN A 138 -5.58 1.12 10.76
N ALA A 139 -4.86 1.93 9.98
CA ALA A 139 -3.42 1.77 9.78
C ALA A 139 -2.65 1.83 11.11
N ARG A 140 -3.00 2.77 12.00
CA ARG A 140 -2.40 2.86 13.34
C ARG A 140 -2.60 1.59 14.17
N LYS A 141 -3.77 0.95 14.06
CA LYS A 141 -4.04 -0.34 14.73
C LYS A 141 -3.24 -1.49 14.12
N ALA A 142 -3.03 -1.48 12.80
CA ALA A 142 -2.23 -2.48 12.10
C ALA A 142 -0.73 -2.40 12.46
N GLY A 143 -0.24 -1.21 12.84
CA GLY A 143 1.12 -1.00 13.33
C GLY A 143 2.18 -0.86 12.24
N ALA A 144 3.38 -0.46 12.66
CA ALA A 144 4.51 -0.12 11.78
C ALA A 144 5.08 -1.32 11.00
N GLY A 145 4.78 -2.56 11.40
CA GLY A 145 5.19 -3.76 10.67
C GLY A 145 4.39 -4.02 9.39
N ARG A 146 3.24 -3.33 9.21
CA ARG A 146 2.38 -3.47 8.02
C ARG A 146 2.28 -2.19 7.21
N ILE A 147 2.28 -1.04 7.89
CA ILE A 147 2.19 0.28 7.28
C ILE A 147 3.45 1.06 7.58
N ASP A 148 4.04 1.64 6.54
CA ASP A 148 5.11 2.60 6.70
C ASP A 148 4.51 3.99 6.93
N PHE A 149 4.82 4.58 8.07
CA PHE A 149 4.37 5.91 8.45
C PHE A 149 5.35 7.00 8.00
N GLY A 150 6.25 6.72 7.05
CA GLY A 150 7.28 7.63 6.56
C GLY A 150 6.81 9.07 6.35
N GLU A 151 7.42 9.99 7.11
CA GLU A 151 7.06 11.42 7.14
C GLU A 151 7.08 12.05 5.74
N ARG A 152 8.16 11.78 4.99
CA ARG A 152 8.45 12.39 3.68
C ARG A 152 7.37 12.07 2.64
N ASP A 153 6.94 10.81 2.58
CA ASP A 153 5.98 10.36 1.56
C ASP A 153 4.59 10.96 1.82
N VAL A 154 4.18 10.98 3.09
CA VAL A 154 2.92 11.62 3.50
C VAL A 154 2.98 13.12 3.24
N ASN A 155 4.13 13.76 3.49
CA ASN A 155 4.31 15.18 3.21
C ASN A 155 4.23 15.47 1.71
N THR A 156 4.88 14.63 0.89
CA THR A 156 4.87 14.73 -0.57
C THR A 156 3.45 14.62 -1.13
N LEU A 157 2.64 13.68 -0.63
CA LEU A 157 1.23 13.59 -1.00
C LEU A 157 0.47 14.89 -0.68
N GLY A 158 0.71 15.50 0.48
CA GLY A 158 0.11 16.78 0.85
C GLY A 158 0.41 17.89 -0.18
N TYR A 159 1.67 18.01 -0.61
CA TYR A 159 2.06 18.98 -1.64
C TYR A 159 1.50 18.65 -3.03
N ILE A 160 1.42 17.37 -3.41
CA ILE A 160 0.76 16.95 -4.66
C ILE A 160 -0.71 17.43 -4.65
N LEU A 161 -1.43 17.23 -3.54
CA LEU A 161 -2.80 17.67 -3.40
C LEU A 161 -2.93 19.20 -3.43
N LEU A 162 -2.00 19.95 -2.84
CA LEU A 162 -1.96 21.41 -2.98
C LEU A 162 -1.78 21.84 -4.43
N GLY A 163 -0.84 21.23 -5.15
CA GLY A 163 -0.61 21.49 -6.58
C GLY A 163 -1.81 21.19 -7.47
N GLN A 164 -2.67 20.26 -7.04
CA GLN A 164 -3.95 19.95 -7.68
C GLN A 164 -5.11 20.89 -7.28
N GLY A 165 -4.85 21.89 -6.43
CA GLY A 165 -5.90 22.77 -5.87
C GLY A 165 -6.82 22.07 -4.85
N ARG A 166 -6.49 20.85 -4.42
CA ARG A 166 -7.24 20.05 -3.44
C ARG A 166 -6.87 20.43 -2.01
N THR A 167 -6.90 21.72 -1.68
CA THR A 167 -6.35 22.28 -0.42
C THR A 167 -6.96 21.64 0.84
N ALA A 168 -8.28 21.37 0.86
CA ALA A 168 -8.91 20.71 2.00
C ALA A 168 -8.42 19.27 2.23
N HIS A 169 -8.11 18.54 1.15
CA HIS A 169 -7.54 17.20 1.23
C HIS A 169 -6.09 17.26 1.72
N ALA A 170 -5.31 18.21 1.22
CA ALA A 170 -3.93 18.43 1.65
C ALA A 170 -3.83 18.73 3.16
N ILE A 171 -4.68 19.64 3.67
CA ILE A 171 -4.77 19.93 5.11
C ILE A 171 -5.00 18.65 5.92
N ALA A 172 -5.94 17.80 5.49
CA ALA A 172 -6.21 16.54 6.19
C ALA A 172 -5.00 15.59 6.18
N VAL A 173 -4.26 15.51 5.08
CA VAL A 173 -3.03 14.70 4.99
C VAL A 173 -1.94 15.26 5.90
N PHE A 174 -1.71 16.57 5.89
CA PHE A 174 -0.72 17.19 6.78
C PHE A 174 -1.10 17.05 8.25
N GLU A 175 -2.38 17.18 8.62
CA GLU A 175 -2.85 16.91 9.99
C GLU A 175 -2.63 15.45 10.42
N ILE A 176 -2.74 14.49 9.49
CA ILE A 176 -2.39 13.10 9.76
C ILE A 176 -0.87 12.96 9.93
N ASN A 177 -0.07 13.69 9.16
CA ASN A 177 1.38 13.69 9.27
C ASN A 177 1.86 14.27 10.62
N THR A 178 1.23 15.34 11.11
CA THR A 178 1.53 15.89 12.45
C THR A 178 1.12 14.96 13.59
N GLN A 179 0.11 14.11 13.40
CA GLN A 179 -0.24 13.06 14.36
C GLN A 179 0.76 11.90 14.35
N ALA A 180 1.30 11.53 13.18
CA ALA A 180 2.32 10.49 13.05
C ALA A 180 3.69 10.98 13.55
N HIS A 181 4.03 12.24 13.30
CA HIS A 181 5.35 12.85 13.59
C HIS A 181 5.21 14.15 14.40
N PRO A 182 4.68 14.12 15.63
CA PRO A 182 4.36 15.35 16.38
C PRO A 182 5.58 16.20 16.76
N ARG A 183 6.79 15.65 16.64
CA ARG A 183 8.07 16.33 16.96
C ARG A 183 8.84 16.80 15.73
N SER A 184 8.34 16.61 14.52
CA SER A 184 8.98 17.14 13.31
C SER A 184 8.52 18.57 13.05
N ALA A 185 9.46 19.52 13.02
CA ALA A 185 9.15 20.89 12.65
C ALA A 185 8.60 20.99 11.21
N ASN A 186 9.09 20.13 10.30
CA ASN A 186 8.74 20.16 8.89
C ASN A 186 7.25 19.87 8.63
N VAL A 187 6.64 18.94 9.37
CA VAL A 187 5.21 18.62 9.20
C VAL A 187 4.30 19.72 9.72
N TRP A 188 4.72 20.43 10.78
CA TRP A 188 3.99 21.59 11.28
C TRP A 188 4.13 22.81 10.38
N ASP A 189 5.30 23.01 9.76
CA ASP A 189 5.53 24.03 8.75
C ASP A 189 4.63 23.81 7.53
N SER A 190 4.60 22.57 7.02
CA SER A 190 3.78 22.17 5.86
C SER A 190 2.28 22.29 6.15
N LEU A 191 1.83 21.95 7.37
CA LEU A 191 0.44 22.20 7.79
C LEU A 191 0.11 23.69 7.86
N GLY A 192 1.07 24.51 8.33
CA GLY A 192 0.95 25.96 8.36
C GLY A 192 0.75 26.56 6.96
N GLU A 193 1.53 26.09 5.99
CA GLU A 193 1.44 26.50 4.60
C GLU A 193 0.08 26.16 3.98
N ALA A 194 -0.39 24.93 4.19
CA ALA A 194 -1.69 24.50 3.70
C ALA A 194 -2.84 25.34 4.29
N HIS A 195 -2.77 25.70 5.57
CA HIS A 195 -3.74 26.61 6.19
C HIS A 195 -3.64 28.03 5.65
N ALA A 196 -2.43 28.55 5.40
CA ALA A 196 -2.25 29.88 4.83
C ALA A 196 -2.83 29.96 3.41
N LEU A 197 -2.61 28.93 2.58
CA LEU A 197 -3.19 28.80 1.24
C LEU A 197 -4.72 28.69 1.27
N ALA A 198 -5.29 28.10 2.33
CA ALA A 198 -6.73 28.07 2.55
C ALA A 198 -7.31 29.39 3.10
N GLY A 199 -6.47 30.41 3.35
CA GLY A 199 -6.88 31.68 3.96
C GLY A 199 -7.09 31.62 5.47
N ASP A 200 -6.84 30.47 6.12
CA ASP A 200 -7.00 30.30 7.56
C ASP A 200 -5.73 30.76 8.30
N LYS A 201 -5.60 32.08 8.43
CA LYS A 201 -4.45 32.71 9.09
C LYS A 201 -4.26 32.23 10.53
N VAL A 202 -5.36 31.99 11.26
CA VAL A 202 -5.31 31.60 12.68
C VAL A 202 -4.65 30.22 12.83
N ARG A 203 -5.09 29.23 12.04
CA ARG A 203 -4.50 27.88 12.09
C ARG A 203 -3.11 27.84 11.45
N ALA A 204 -2.83 28.68 10.45
CA ALA A 204 -1.49 28.82 9.89
C ALA A 204 -0.47 29.30 10.92
N ILE A 205 -0.75 30.42 11.60
CA ILE A 205 0.11 31.00 12.65
C ILE A 205 0.37 29.98 13.76
N ARG A 206 -0.67 29.27 14.22
CA ARG A 206 -0.54 28.24 15.25
C ARG A 206 0.43 27.13 14.83
N SER A 207 0.35 26.69 13.57
CA SER A 207 1.19 25.60 13.05
C SER A 207 2.64 26.06 12.87
N TYR A 208 2.86 27.25 12.31
CA TYR A 208 4.21 27.82 12.19
C TYR A 208 4.88 28.09 13.55
N ARG A 209 4.13 28.59 14.55
CA ARG A 209 4.66 28.70 15.92
C ARG A 209 5.04 27.35 16.51
N LYS A 210 4.26 26.30 16.22
CA LYS A 210 4.61 24.95 16.65
C LYS A 210 5.87 24.44 15.95
N ALA A 211 6.03 24.71 14.65
CA ALA A 211 7.24 24.40 13.90
C ALA A 211 8.47 25.13 14.48
N LEU A 212 8.34 26.43 14.76
CA LEU A 212 9.42 27.25 15.32
C LEU A 212 9.78 26.84 16.76
N ALA A 213 8.80 26.39 17.55
CA ALA A 213 9.07 25.85 18.89
C ALA A 213 9.86 24.53 18.85
N LEU A 214 9.74 23.76 17.76
CA LEU A 214 10.48 22.51 17.55
C LEU A 214 11.84 22.74 16.89
N ASP A 215 11.91 23.73 16.00
CA ASP A 215 13.14 24.20 15.36
C ASP A 215 13.19 25.74 15.35
N PRO A 216 13.81 26.36 16.37
CA PRO A 216 13.96 27.81 16.47
C PRO A 216 14.79 28.43 15.35
N ALA A 217 15.53 27.64 14.57
CA ALA A 217 16.32 28.11 13.44
C ALA A 217 15.55 28.09 12.11
N SER A 218 14.31 27.56 12.08
CA SER A 218 13.50 27.44 10.87
C SER A 218 13.24 28.80 10.21
N ALA A 219 13.99 29.08 9.13
CA ALA A 219 13.82 30.29 8.34
C ALA A 219 12.45 30.35 7.65
N SER A 220 11.91 29.19 7.24
CA SER A 220 10.59 29.06 6.61
C SER A 220 9.48 29.56 7.55
N ALA A 221 9.45 29.04 8.78
CA ALA A 221 8.42 29.38 9.76
C ALA A 221 8.49 30.86 10.16
N LYS A 222 9.71 31.41 10.37
CA LYS A 222 9.91 32.84 10.66
C LYS A 222 9.38 33.73 9.53
N ALA A 223 9.77 33.43 8.30
CA ALA A 223 9.34 34.19 7.12
C ALA A 223 7.82 34.10 6.92
N ALA A 224 7.21 32.94 7.21
CA ALA A 224 5.77 32.77 7.10
C ALA A 224 5.00 33.56 8.18
N LEU A 225 5.47 33.57 9.42
CA LEU A 225 4.89 34.37 10.50
C LEU A 225 4.94 35.88 10.18
N GLN A 226 6.08 36.37 9.71
CA GLN A 226 6.24 37.75 9.26
C GLN A 226 5.28 38.09 8.10
N ARG A 227 5.17 37.22 7.08
CA ARG A 227 4.20 37.38 5.98
C ARG A 227 2.75 37.43 6.46
N LEU A 228 2.45 36.77 7.58
CA LEU A 228 1.12 36.78 8.21
C LEU A 228 0.92 37.96 9.18
N GLY A 229 1.92 38.86 9.32
CA GLY A 229 1.86 40.07 10.13
C GLY A 229 2.04 39.81 11.63
N VAL A 230 2.73 38.72 12.00
CA VAL A 230 3.04 38.40 13.38
C VAL A 230 4.53 38.19 13.59
N GLU A 231 5.04 38.63 14.73
CA GLU A 231 6.42 38.38 15.12
C GLU A 231 6.66 36.86 15.29
N PRO A 232 7.81 36.35 14.81
CA PRO A 232 8.16 34.94 14.91
C PRO A 232 8.23 34.40 16.35
#